data_AF-A0A101K1Z4-F1
#
_entry.id   AF-A0A101K1Z4-F1
#
_cell.length_a   1.000
_cell.length_b   1.000
_cell.length_c   1.000
_cell.angle_alpha   90.00
_cell.angle_beta   90.00
_cell.angle_gamma   90.00
#
_symmetry.space_group_name_H-M   'P 1'
#
loop_
_entity.id
_entity.type
_entity.pdbx_description
1 polymer ?
#
loop_
_entity_poly.entity_id
_entity_poly.type
_entity_poly.pdbx_seq_one_letter_code
_entity_poly.pdbx_strand_id
1 'polypeptide(L)'
;MWMLCAATPDMAFAGEPRFRITLHWSGTEVSPLRQTFRTYFEVNFALIGGRGVEERVTNDPSPLTPRWSPNRTKTLAFGEEYAVGRFPAVWRVLDDRTLIRIVAYPTHSWIVRVSTNGTSSCSVKFEWRLKDGLSEFGGWSNQRKVETRWVDPVVRASQCEVLRQT
;
A
#
# COMPACT_ATOMS: atom_id res chain seq x y z
N MET A 1 -31.88 14.37 46.96
CA MET A 1 -30.61 13.77 46.53
C MET A 1 -30.79 13.37 45.08
N TRP A 2 -30.34 14.21 44.14
CA TRP A 2 -30.56 14.03 42.70
C TRP A 2 -29.36 13.29 42.11
N MET A 3 -29.57 12.06 41.64
CA MET A 3 -28.59 11.33 40.83
C MET A 3 -28.69 11.84 39.38
N LEU A 4 -27.67 12.57 38.96
CA LEU A 4 -27.41 12.84 37.55
C LEU A 4 -26.92 11.54 36.91
N CYS A 5 -27.78 10.89 36.13
CA CYS A 5 -27.32 9.91 35.13
C CYS A 5 -26.44 10.66 34.13
N ALA A 6 -25.12 10.42 34.19
CA ALA A 6 -24.23 10.80 33.11
C ALA A 6 -24.58 9.97 31.88
N ALA A 7 -25.32 10.56 30.95
CA ALA A 7 -25.42 10.05 29.61
C ALA A 7 -24.01 10.13 28.99
N THR A 8 -23.34 8.99 28.85
CA THR A 8 -22.21 8.89 27.92
C THR A 8 -22.76 9.16 26.53
N PRO A 9 -22.28 10.17 25.79
CA PRO A 9 -22.61 10.26 24.38
C PRO A 9 -22.03 9.01 23.73
N ASP A 10 -22.92 8.16 23.26
CA ASP A 10 -22.59 7.12 22.30
C ASP A 10 -22.12 7.88 21.05
N MET A 11 -20.81 8.14 20.98
CA MET A 11 -20.17 8.53 19.73
C MET A 11 -20.28 7.30 18.84
N ALA A 12 -21.41 7.19 18.15
CA ALA A 12 -21.49 6.43 16.93
C ALA A 12 -20.29 6.88 16.08
N PHE A 13 -19.28 6.03 15.99
CA PHE A 13 -18.14 6.28 15.12
C PHE A 13 -18.75 6.41 13.72
N ALA A 14 -18.80 7.64 13.21
CA ALA A 14 -18.67 7.89 11.78
C ALA A 14 -17.53 6.96 11.34
N GLY A 15 -17.86 5.97 10.52
CA GLY A 15 -17.08 4.73 10.49
C GLY A 15 -15.62 4.97 10.15
N GLU A 16 -14.82 3.95 10.41
CA GLU A 16 -13.36 4.04 10.32
C GLU A 16 -12.91 4.73 9.02
N PRO A 17 -12.12 5.82 9.12
CA PRO A 17 -11.71 6.58 7.95
C PRO A 17 -10.92 5.68 7.00
N ARG A 18 -11.34 5.72 5.74
CA ARG A 18 -10.75 4.93 4.66
C ARG A 18 -9.91 5.82 3.77
N PHE A 19 -8.86 5.25 3.24
CA PHE A 19 -7.89 5.93 2.41
C PHE A 19 -7.66 5.13 1.14
N ARG A 20 -7.40 5.82 0.04
CA ARG A 20 -6.97 5.22 -1.22
C ARG A 20 -5.64 5.78 -1.64
N ILE A 21 -4.69 4.90 -1.88
CA ILE A 21 -3.40 5.21 -2.47
C ILE A 21 -3.41 4.70 -3.91
N THR A 22 -3.03 5.55 -4.85
CA THR A 22 -2.77 5.16 -6.23
C THR A 22 -1.35 5.53 -6.64
N LEU A 23 -0.76 4.70 -7.48
CA LEU A 23 0.57 4.92 -8.03
C LEU A 23 0.60 4.51 -9.50
N HIS A 24 1.05 5.42 -10.34
CA HIS A 24 1.54 5.14 -11.67
C HIS A 24 3.06 5.31 -11.67
N TRP A 25 3.78 4.26 -12.06
CA TRP A 25 5.22 4.31 -12.15
C TRP A 25 5.72 3.61 -13.40
N SER A 26 6.97 3.88 -13.75
CA SER A 26 7.66 3.24 -14.88
C SER A 26 9.06 2.83 -14.47
N GLY A 27 9.61 1.86 -15.16
CA GLY A 27 11.04 1.55 -15.12
C GLY A 27 11.52 1.05 -16.47
N THR A 28 12.81 0.76 -16.54
CA THR A 28 13.41 0.11 -17.70
C THR A 28 13.70 -1.33 -17.35
N GLU A 29 12.97 -2.26 -17.99
CA GLU A 29 13.33 -3.67 -17.99
C GLU A 29 14.67 -3.82 -18.74
N VAL A 30 15.59 -4.57 -18.14
CA VAL A 30 16.89 -4.94 -18.70
C VAL A 30 16.99 -6.43 -18.98
N SER A 31 16.05 -7.23 -18.46
CA SER A 31 15.95 -8.67 -18.72
C SER A 31 14.51 -9.16 -18.47
N PRO A 32 13.96 -10.07 -19.31
CA PRO A 32 14.58 -10.64 -20.51
C PRO A 32 14.59 -9.72 -21.72
N LEU A 33 13.77 -8.66 -21.74
CA LEU A 33 13.69 -7.72 -22.87
C LEU A 33 14.06 -6.32 -22.41
N ARG A 34 14.83 -5.60 -23.24
CA ARG A 34 15.13 -4.19 -22.96
C ARG A 34 13.97 -3.32 -23.41
N GLN A 35 13.15 -2.87 -22.47
CA GLN A 35 11.97 -2.06 -22.77
C GLN A 35 11.56 -1.19 -21.58
N THR A 36 10.90 -0.07 -21.86
CA THR A 36 10.22 0.70 -20.81
C THR A 36 8.87 0.07 -20.52
N PHE A 37 8.57 -0.14 -19.25
CA PHE A 37 7.26 -0.59 -18.81
C PHE A 37 6.55 0.47 -17.97
N ARG A 38 5.23 0.33 -17.85
CA ARG A 38 4.38 1.13 -16.99
C ARG A 38 3.57 0.21 -16.10
N THR A 39 3.39 0.60 -14.85
CA THR A 39 2.67 -0.19 -13.85
C THR A 39 1.74 0.71 -13.06
N TYR A 40 0.60 0.14 -12.72
CA TYR A 40 -0.38 0.72 -11.80
C TYR A 40 -0.40 -0.08 -10.50
N PHE A 41 -0.60 0.62 -9.39
CA PHE A 41 -0.80 0.04 -8.08
C PHE A 41 -1.84 0.84 -7.33
N GLU A 42 -2.74 0.14 -6.64
CA GLU A 42 -3.73 0.72 -5.75
C GLU A 42 -3.79 -0.01 -4.42
N VAL A 43 -3.88 0.75 -3.33
CA VAL A 43 -4.20 0.25 -1.99
C VAL A 43 -5.33 1.05 -1.42
N ASN A 44 -6.42 0.38 -1.08
CA ASN A 44 -7.42 0.95 -0.19
C ASN A 44 -7.11 0.44 1.21
N PHE A 45 -7.03 1.33 2.20
CA PHE A 45 -6.82 0.90 3.59
C PHE A 45 -7.68 1.68 4.57
N ALA A 46 -8.00 1.06 5.71
CA ALA A 46 -8.68 1.67 6.84
C ALA A 46 -7.82 1.50 8.09
N LEU A 47 -7.85 2.49 8.99
CA LEU A 47 -7.20 2.38 10.30
C LEU A 47 -8.16 1.75 11.29
N ILE A 48 -7.78 0.61 11.87
CA ILE A 48 -8.65 -0.19 12.74
C ILE A 48 -8.29 0.09 14.18
N GLY A 49 -9.13 0.88 14.87
CA GLY A 49 -9.00 1.20 16.29
C GLY A 49 -7.60 1.66 16.75
N GLY A 50 -6.79 2.23 15.85
CA GLY A 50 -5.40 2.63 16.10
C GLY A 50 -4.38 1.48 16.26
N ARG A 51 -4.78 0.23 16.07
CA ARG A 51 -3.95 -0.97 16.34
C ARG A 51 -3.53 -1.72 15.09
N GLY A 52 -4.17 -1.44 13.97
CA GLY A 52 -3.91 -2.14 12.74
C GLY A 52 -4.52 -1.46 11.53
N VAL A 53 -4.43 -2.17 10.41
CA VAL A 53 -5.00 -1.76 9.14
C VAL A 53 -5.85 -2.87 8.56
N GLU A 54 -6.95 -2.48 7.94
CA GLU A 54 -7.58 -3.28 6.91
C GLU A 54 -7.04 -2.80 5.57
N GLU A 55 -6.39 -3.66 4.78
CA GLU A 55 -5.92 -3.33 3.44
C GLU A 55 -6.64 -4.15 2.35
N ARG A 56 -6.81 -3.52 1.19
CA ARG A 56 -7.22 -4.14 -0.06
C ARG A 56 -6.31 -3.62 -1.16
N VAL A 57 -5.54 -4.53 -1.76
CA VAL A 57 -4.55 -4.21 -2.79
C VAL A 57 -5.03 -4.67 -4.15
N THR A 58 -4.95 -3.78 -5.14
CA THR A 58 -5.22 -4.07 -6.56
C THR A 58 -3.96 -3.79 -7.36
N ASN A 59 -3.53 -4.79 -8.14
CA ASN A 59 -2.35 -4.70 -9.03
C ASN A 59 -2.76 -4.80 -10.52
N ASP A 60 -4.00 -4.43 -10.85
CA ASP A 60 -4.47 -4.51 -12.22
C ASP A 60 -3.88 -3.37 -13.06
N PRO A 61 -3.20 -3.66 -14.17
CA PRO A 61 -2.48 -2.66 -14.97
C PRO A 61 -3.37 -1.63 -15.67
N SER A 62 -4.71 -1.78 -15.59
CA SER A 62 -5.66 -0.83 -16.18
C SER A 62 -6.96 -0.80 -15.36
N PRO A 63 -7.39 0.38 -14.86
CA PRO A 63 -8.68 0.54 -14.19
C PRO A 63 -9.88 0.33 -15.14
N LEU A 64 -9.66 0.33 -16.46
CA LEU A 64 -10.70 0.20 -17.49
C LEU A 64 -11.00 -1.26 -17.89
N THR A 65 -10.13 -2.18 -17.50
CA THR A 65 -10.31 -3.62 -17.77
C THR A 65 -10.04 -4.37 -16.48
N PRO A 66 -11.04 -4.44 -15.56
CA PRO A 66 -10.93 -5.23 -14.35
C PRO A 66 -10.78 -6.68 -14.78
N ARG A 67 -9.54 -7.19 -14.81
CA ARG A 67 -9.36 -8.63 -14.72
C ARG A 67 -9.85 -9.03 -13.35
N TRP A 68 -10.56 -10.15 -13.26
CA TRP A 68 -10.97 -10.69 -11.97
C TRP A 68 -9.70 -10.93 -11.13
N SER A 69 -9.39 -9.99 -10.25
CA SER A 69 -8.44 -10.17 -9.17
C SER A 69 -9.28 -10.48 -7.94
N PRO A 70 -9.11 -11.64 -7.27
CA PRO A 70 -9.75 -11.87 -5.99
C PRO A 70 -9.18 -10.82 -5.04
N ASN A 71 -9.92 -9.72 -4.89
CA ASN A 71 -9.57 -8.63 -4.00
C ASN A 71 -9.62 -9.18 -2.57
N ARG A 72 -8.48 -9.61 -2.06
CA ARG A 72 -8.38 -10.12 -0.70
C ARG A 72 -8.22 -8.92 0.21
N THR A 73 -9.30 -8.57 0.90
CA THR A 73 -9.23 -7.73 2.08
C THR A 73 -8.46 -8.49 3.16
N LYS A 74 -7.51 -7.82 3.82
CA LYS A 74 -6.72 -8.37 4.92
C LYS A 74 -6.78 -7.39 6.08
N THR A 75 -7.11 -7.88 7.27
CA THR A 75 -6.97 -7.13 8.52
C THR A 75 -5.69 -7.58 9.19
N LEU A 76 -4.84 -6.64 9.55
CA LEU A 76 -3.48 -6.86 10.01
C LEU A 76 -3.21 -5.98 11.23
N ALA A 77 -2.61 -6.54 12.28
CA ALA A 77 -2.06 -5.71 13.35
C ALA A 77 -0.79 -4.98 12.87
N PHE A 78 -0.50 -3.80 13.40
CA PHE A 78 0.78 -3.15 13.12
C PHE A 78 1.94 -4.02 13.63
N GLY A 79 2.96 -4.18 12.79
CA GLY A 79 4.12 -5.05 13.05
C GLY A 79 3.91 -6.51 12.67
N GLU A 80 2.67 -6.94 12.39
CA GLU A 80 2.39 -8.30 11.92
C GLU A 80 2.90 -8.49 10.49
N GLU A 81 3.73 -9.52 10.29
CA GLU A 81 4.20 -9.91 8.97
C GLU A 81 3.14 -10.76 8.25
N TYR A 82 2.94 -10.47 6.97
CA TYR A 82 2.02 -11.20 6.11
C TYR A 82 2.60 -11.38 4.71
N ALA A 83 2.02 -12.30 3.93
CA ALA A 83 2.47 -12.56 2.57
C ALA A 83 1.72 -11.71 1.53
N VAL A 84 2.47 -11.02 0.67
CA VAL A 84 2.03 -10.44 -0.59
C VAL A 84 2.55 -11.32 -1.72
N GLY A 85 1.70 -12.23 -2.20
CA GLY A 85 2.16 -13.34 -3.04
C GLY A 85 3.13 -14.22 -2.25
N ARG A 86 4.40 -14.27 -2.68
CA ARG A 86 5.48 -15.02 -2.00
C ARG A 86 6.42 -14.15 -1.17
N PHE A 87 6.16 -12.85 -1.09
CA PHE A 87 7.07 -11.90 -0.46
C PHE A 87 6.50 -11.45 0.88
N PRO A 88 7.32 -11.39 1.95
CA PRO A 88 6.87 -10.87 3.23
C PRO A 88 6.62 -9.37 3.14
N ALA A 89 5.60 -8.93 3.85
CA ALA A 89 5.20 -7.55 3.95
C ALA A 89 4.76 -7.23 5.37
N VAL A 90 4.82 -5.95 5.74
CA VAL A 90 4.44 -5.46 7.06
C VAL A 90 3.93 -4.03 6.97
N TRP A 91 2.96 -3.71 7.81
CA TRP A 91 2.58 -2.33 8.13
C TRP A 91 3.16 -1.94 9.48
N ARG A 92 3.78 -0.76 9.58
CA ARG A 92 4.32 -0.22 10.84
C ARG A 92 3.95 1.24 11.01
N VAL A 93 3.77 1.64 12.25
CA VAL A 93 3.72 3.05 12.65
C VAL A 93 5.16 3.53 12.81
N LEU A 94 5.54 4.61 12.14
CA LEU A 94 6.84 5.26 12.34
C LEU A 94 6.76 6.33 13.42
N ASP A 95 5.68 7.11 13.42
CA ASP A 95 5.39 8.18 14.36
C ASP A 95 3.87 8.43 14.41
N ASP A 96 3.43 9.45 15.12
CA ASP A 96 2.02 9.78 15.34
C ASP A 96 1.23 10.09 14.06
N ARG A 97 1.91 10.37 12.94
CA ARG A 97 1.29 10.76 11.67
C ARG A 97 1.75 9.93 10.49
N THR A 98 2.71 9.04 10.68
CA THR A 98 3.37 8.34 9.59
C THR A 98 3.25 6.84 9.73
N LEU A 99 2.72 6.22 8.70
CA LEU A 99 2.65 4.77 8.52
C LEU A 99 3.59 4.37 7.39
N ILE A 100 4.15 3.18 7.48
CA ILE A 100 4.87 2.55 6.38
C ILE A 100 4.33 1.17 6.09
N ARG A 101 4.20 0.88 4.81
CA ARG A 101 4.05 -0.48 4.29
C ARG A 101 5.36 -0.87 3.63
N ILE A 102 5.98 -1.94 4.08
CA ILE A 102 7.19 -2.49 3.47
C ILE A 102 6.84 -3.83 2.85
N VAL A 103 7.23 -4.05 1.61
CA VAL A 103 7.28 -5.38 0.97
C VAL A 103 8.73 -5.71 0.68
N ALA A 104 9.24 -6.80 1.23
CA ALA A 104 10.63 -7.20 1.06
C ALA A 104 10.76 -8.20 -0.09
N TYR A 105 11.18 -7.71 -1.26
CA TYR A 105 11.55 -8.53 -2.39
C TYR A 105 12.97 -9.10 -2.23
N PRO A 106 13.35 -10.11 -3.04
CA PRO A 106 14.70 -10.67 -3.00
C PRO A 106 15.79 -9.63 -3.23
N THR A 107 15.59 -8.66 -4.12
CA THR A 107 16.62 -7.67 -4.49
C THR A 107 16.42 -6.29 -3.86
N HIS A 108 15.23 -6.00 -3.32
CA HIS A 108 14.90 -4.65 -2.86
C HIS A 108 13.78 -4.68 -1.83
N SER A 109 13.65 -3.58 -1.10
CA SER A 109 12.43 -3.27 -0.35
C SER A 109 11.62 -2.27 -1.13
N TRP A 110 10.32 -2.51 -1.26
CA TRP A 110 9.37 -1.53 -1.75
C TRP A 110 8.62 -0.93 -0.56
N ILE A 111 8.70 0.38 -0.43
CA ILE A 111 8.27 1.11 0.75
C ILE A 111 7.22 2.14 0.33
N VAL A 112 6.04 2.05 0.94
CA VAL A 112 4.99 3.06 0.84
C VAL A 112 4.95 3.79 2.17
N ARG A 113 5.30 5.09 2.17
CA ARG A 113 5.22 5.94 3.36
C ARG A 113 3.98 6.82 3.25
N VAL A 114 3.09 6.70 4.20
CA VAL A 114 1.82 7.41 4.25
C VAL A 114 1.86 8.39 5.41
N SER A 115 1.56 9.65 5.15
CA SER A 115 1.38 10.66 6.20
C SER A 115 -0.08 11.08 6.28
N THR A 116 -0.69 10.90 7.45
CA THR A 116 -2.11 11.14 7.70
C THR A 116 -2.33 11.61 9.14
N ASN A 117 -3.35 12.43 9.38
CA ASN A 117 -3.87 12.72 10.72
C ASN A 117 -4.88 11.67 11.22
N GLY A 118 -5.03 10.57 10.48
CA GLY A 118 -5.93 9.48 10.78
C GLY A 118 -7.39 9.73 10.44
N THR A 119 -7.79 10.90 9.93
CA THR A 119 -9.22 11.23 9.70
C THR A 119 -9.53 11.96 8.40
N SER A 120 -8.75 12.98 8.05
CA SER A 120 -9.11 13.95 7.00
C SER A 120 -7.96 14.39 6.11
N SER A 121 -6.72 14.00 6.41
CA SER A 121 -5.56 14.24 5.55
C SER A 121 -4.91 12.95 5.11
N CYS A 122 -4.38 12.93 3.89
CA CYS A 122 -3.50 11.87 3.45
C CYS A 122 -2.51 12.38 2.41
N SER A 123 -1.27 11.91 2.50
CA SER A 123 -0.23 12.05 1.48
C SER A 123 0.62 10.78 1.46
N VAL A 124 1.27 10.53 0.33
CA VAL A 124 2.03 9.29 0.13
C VAL A 124 3.36 9.57 -0.57
N LYS A 125 4.39 8.81 -0.18
CA LYS A 125 5.69 8.73 -0.87
C LYS A 125 6.02 7.26 -1.11
N PHE A 126 6.71 7.01 -2.22
CA PHE A 126 7.13 5.68 -2.63
C PHE A 126 8.65 5.63 -2.75
N GLU A 127 9.23 4.53 -2.28
CA GLU A 127 10.66 4.30 -2.34
C GLU A 127 10.92 2.85 -2.74
N TRP A 128 11.84 2.66 -3.67
CA TRP A 128 12.42 1.36 -3.99
C TRP A 128 13.86 1.38 -3.52
N ARG A 129 14.17 0.59 -2.48
CA ARG A 129 15.50 0.54 -1.90
C ARG A 129 16.17 -0.77 -2.30
N LEU A 130 17.14 -0.70 -3.20
CA LEU A 130 17.99 -1.85 -3.53
C LEU A 130 18.72 -2.33 -2.28
N LYS A 131 18.91 -3.64 -2.18
CA LYS A 131 19.79 -4.24 -1.18
C LYS A 131 21.25 -3.99 -1.57
N ASP A 132 22.11 -3.94 -0.56
CA ASP A 132 23.52 -3.64 -0.73
C ASP A 132 24.19 -4.60 -1.71
N GLY A 133 25.05 -4.05 -2.58
CA GLY A 133 25.76 -4.80 -3.61
C GLY A 133 24.96 -5.13 -4.87
N LEU A 134 23.68 -4.74 -4.96
CA LEU A 134 22.84 -4.95 -6.15
C LEU A 134 22.69 -3.66 -6.97
N SER A 135 22.62 -3.80 -8.29
CA SER A 135 22.40 -2.72 -9.25
C SER A 135 21.06 -2.81 -9.98
N GLU A 136 20.34 -3.91 -9.83
CA GLU A 136 19.11 -4.20 -10.57
C GLU A 136 18.01 -4.68 -9.62
N PHE A 137 16.78 -4.27 -9.91
CA PHE A 137 15.60 -4.73 -9.22
C PHE A 137 15.06 -5.99 -9.87
N GLY A 138 14.72 -7.00 -9.08
CA GLY A 138 14.12 -8.25 -9.51
C GLY A 138 12.60 -8.24 -9.31
N GLY A 139 11.91 -8.89 -10.23
CA GLY A 139 10.46 -9.07 -10.21
C GLY A 139 10.04 -10.35 -10.92
N TRP A 140 8.73 -10.58 -11.02
CA TRP A 140 8.17 -11.73 -11.72
C TRP A 140 7.05 -11.30 -12.65
N SER A 141 7.15 -11.66 -13.93
CA SER A 141 6.07 -11.43 -14.89
C SER A 141 5.10 -12.61 -14.85
N ASN A 142 3.92 -12.41 -14.28
CA ASN A 142 2.87 -13.44 -14.27
C ASN A 142 2.39 -13.83 -15.67
N GLN A 143 2.44 -12.91 -16.64
CA GLN A 143 2.07 -13.14 -18.02
C GLN A 143 3.11 -13.98 -18.76
N ARG A 144 4.40 -13.63 -18.62
CA ARG A 144 5.50 -14.30 -19.33
C ARG A 144 6.05 -15.52 -18.59
N LYS A 145 5.68 -15.71 -17.32
CA LYS A 145 6.19 -16.79 -16.44
C LYS A 145 7.72 -16.79 -16.33
N VAL A 146 8.33 -15.61 -16.28
CA VAL A 146 9.78 -15.42 -16.17
C VAL A 146 10.12 -14.38 -15.14
N GLU A 147 11.32 -14.51 -14.59
CA GLU A 147 11.94 -13.46 -13.80
C GLU A 147 12.23 -12.24 -14.68
N THR A 148 12.04 -11.06 -14.11
CA THR A 148 12.30 -9.78 -14.77
C THR A 148 13.30 -9.00 -13.96
N ARG A 149 14.24 -8.35 -14.64
CA ARG A 149 15.18 -7.41 -14.02
C ARG A 149 14.95 -6.03 -14.61
N TRP A 150 14.99 -5.02 -13.78
CA TRP A 150 14.73 -3.65 -14.18
C TRP A 150 15.54 -2.64 -13.36
N VAL A 151 15.62 -1.43 -13.88
CA VAL A 151 16.33 -0.28 -13.29
C VAL A 151 15.46 0.98 -13.39
N ASP A 152 15.92 2.06 -12.77
CA ASP A 152 15.34 3.41 -12.88
C ASP A 152 13.84 3.48 -12.57
N PRO A 153 13.39 3.09 -11.36
CA PRO A 153 12.00 3.30 -10.96
C PRO A 153 11.70 4.81 -10.89
N VAL A 154 10.73 5.24 -11.69
CA VAL A 154 10.27 6.62 -11.73
C VAL A 154 8.79 6.69 -11.41
N VAL A 155 8.44 7.41 -10.35
CA VAL A 155 7.06 7.80 -10.04
C VAL A 155 6.58 8.77 -11.11
N ARG A 156 5.47 8.44 -11.79
CA ARG A 156 4.86 9.29 -12.82
C ARG A 156 3.68 10.07 -12.27
N ALA A 157 2.87 9.42 -11.45
CA ALA A 157 1.78 10.04 -10.70
C ALA A 157 1.55 9.24 -9.41
N SER A 158 1.17 9.93 -8.35
CA SER A 158 0.81 9.33 -7.08
C SER A 158 -0.24 10.16 -6.39
N GLN A 159 -1.19 9.50 -5.74
CA GLN A 159 -2.24 10.17 -4.99
C GLN A 159 -2.52 9.43 -3.69
N CYS A 160 -2.88 10.18 -2.65
CA CYS A 160 -3.59 9.61 -1.51
C CYS A 160 -4.88 10.40 -1.27
N GLU A 161 -5.99 9.69 -1.20
CA GLU A 161 -7.32 10.24 -1.01
C GLU A 161 -7.91 9.76 0.30
N VAL A 162 -8.66 10.62 0.98
CA VAL A 162 -9.55 10.21 2.06
C VAL A 162 -10.90 9.86 1.43
N LEU A 163 -11.33 8.62 1.60
CA LEU A 163 -12.59 8.12 1.07
C LEU A 163 -13.71 8.48 2.05
N ARG A 164 -14.67 9.29 1.60
CA ARG A 164 -15.86 9.60 2.38
C ARG A 164 -16.71 8.35 2.50
N GLN A 165 -17.16 8.05 3.71
CA GLN A 165 -18.18 7.02 3.91
C GLN A 165 -19.53 7.59 3.45
N THR A 166 -20.10 6.97 2.43
CA THR A 166 -21.49 7.23 1.97
C THR A 166 -22.44 6.28 2.64
#